data_AF-A0A7J7LWP3-F1
#
_entry.id   AF-A0A7J7LWP3-F1
#
_cell.length_a   1.000
_cell.length_b   1.000
_cell.length_c   1.000
_cell.angle_alpha   90.00
_cell.angle_beta   90.00
_cell.angle_gamma   90.00
#
_symmetry.space_group_name_H-M   'P 1'
#
loop_
_entity.id
_entity.type
_entity.pdbx_description
1 polymer ?
#
loop_
_entity_poly.entity_id
_entity_poly.type
_entity_poly.pdbx_seq_one_letter_code
_entity_poly.pdbx_strand_id
1 'polypeptide(L)'
;MARGLKKHLKRLNAPKHWMLDKLGGAFAPKPSSGPHKSRECLPLILILRNRLKYALTYREVVAILMQRHIMVDGKVRTDQKYPAGFMDWNENYKPKPWDNEMVGSKYPNRQPLPKNLLVVITFLITAPALVVVVAVITFTFFLCGNDLHTFVQLMFQVLHETWYQFPRHENFRLLYDTKGRFRLHSIKDEEAKFKLCKVRSVQFGQKGIPYINTYDGRTIRYPDPLIKANDTIKLDLESNKIIDFIKFDVGNVVMVTGGRNRGCVGVIKSWEKHKGSFETIHVQDATGHGFATRLSNVYTIGKGTKSWVSLPKGKGIKLTILEEAKKRLAVREAAPA
;
A
#
# COMPACT_ATOMS: atom_id res chain seq x y z
N MET A 1 6.99 7.16 -34.10
CA MET A 1 7.20 5.88 -34.79
C MET A 1 6.23 4.84 -34.26
N ALA A 2 5.58 4.06 -35.14
CA ALA A 2 4.56 3.07 -34.78
C ALA A 2 5.14 1.73 -34.30
N ARG A 3 6.44 1.47 -34.55
CA ARG A 3 7.07 0.17 -34.34
C ARG A 3 7.73 0.06 -32.97
N GLY A 4 7.50 -1.06 -32.28
CA GLY A 4 8.16 -1.45 -31.03
C GLY A 4 7.44 -1.05 -29.73
N LEU A 5 8.04 -1.46 -28.61
CA LEU A 5 7.53 -1.16 -27.27
C LEU A 5 7.61 0.35 -27.00
N LYS A 6 6.46 1.00 -26.80
CA LYS A 6 6.41 2.42 -26.44
C LYS A 6 7.06 2.63 -25.07
N LYS A 7 8.19 3.34 -24.98
CA LYS A 7 8.89 3.60 -23.70
C LYS A 7 8.30 4.76 -22.88
N HIS A 8 7.55 5.65 -23.52
CA HIS A 8 6.98 6.84 -22.89
C HIS A 8 5.47 6.75 -22.76
N LEU A 9 4.92 7.42 -21.74
CA LEU A 9 3.50 7.61 -21.52
C LEU A 9 3.19 9.11 -21.44
N LYS A 10 2.34 9.61 -22.34
CA LYS A 10 1.85 10.99 -22.29
C LYS A 10 0.91 11.15 -21.10
N ARG A 11 0.97 12.30 -20.43
CA ARG A 11 0.22 12.56 -19.19
C ARG A 11 -1.29 12.50 -19.39
N LEU A 12 -1.77 13.04 -20.51
CA LEU A 12 -3.20 12.99 -20.90
C LEU A 12 -3.72 11.56 -21.09
N ASN A 13 -2.84 10.63 -21.51
CA ASN A 13 -3.18 9.23 -21.74
C ASN A 13 -3.01 8.36 -20.48
N ALA A 14 -2.54 8.95 -19.37
CA ALA A 14 -2.38 8.23 -18.12
C ALA A 14 -3.76 7.79 -17.57
N PRO A 15 -3.83 6.69 -16.80
CA PRO A 15 -5.06 6.28 -16.17
C PRO A 15 -5.66 7.39 -15.29
N LYS A 16 -6.94 7.73 -15.50
CA LYS A 16 -7.64 8.81 -14.77
C LYS A 16 -7.57 8.66 -13.25
N HIS A 17 -7.57 7.41 -12.76
CA HIS A 17 -7.54 7.10 -11.33
C HIS A 17 -6.20 7.43 -10.64
N TRP A 18 -5.14 7.75 -11.39
CA TRP A 18 -3.88 8.25 -10.82
C TRP A 18 -4.00 9.67 -10.29
N MET A 19 -5.00 10.44 -10.75
CA MET A 19 -5.22 11.83 -10.37
C MET A 19 -3.98 12.70 -10.65
N LEU A 20 -3.47 12.60 -11.88
CA LEU A 20 -2.45 13.52 -12.38
C LEU A 20 -3.12 14.77 -12.91
N ASP A 21 -2.61 15.92 -12.52
CA ASP A 21 -2.97 17.23 -13.04
C ASP A 21 -2.54 17.39 -14.51
N LYS A 22 -3.16 18.32 -15.23
CA LYS A 22 -2.90 18.53 -16.66
C LYS A 22 -1.62 19.34 -16.92
N LEU A 23 -1.22 20.22 -16.00
CA LEU A 23 -0.18 21.23 -16.21
C LEU A 23 1.21 20.81 -15.69
N GLY A 24 1.31 19.78 -14.85
CA GLY A 24 2.56 19.31 -14.22
C GLY A 24 3.53 18.58 -15.16
N GLY A 25 3.47 18.86 -16.46
CA GLY A 25 4.38 18.37 -17.50
C GLY A 25 3.73 17.51 -18.58
N ALA A 26 4.46 17.30 -19.68
CA ALA A 26 3.94 16.55 -20.84
C ALA A 26 3.84 15.03 -20.64
N PHE A 27 4.62 14.46 -19.71
CA PHE A 27 4.77 13.02 -19.50
C PHE A 27 4.28 12.57 -18.13
N ALA A 28 3.85 11.32 -18.06
CA ALA A 28 3.54 10.59 -16.83
C ALA A 28 4.56 9.46 -16.61
N PRO A 29 4.76 9.00 -15.37
CA PRO A 29 5.59 7.84 -15.12
C PRO A 29 4.94 6.61 -15.77
N LYS A 30 5.59 6.07 -16.80
CA LYS A 30 5.20 4.78 -17.39
C LYS A 30 5.58 3.66 -16.40
N PRO A 31 4.65 2.81 -15.97
CA PRO A 31 4.97 1.69 -15.09
C PRO A 31 5.89 0.71 -15.82
N SER A 32 6.83 0.13 -15.08
CA SER A 32 7.65 -0.99 -15.55
C SER A 32 6.77 -2.21 -15.79
N SER A 33 7.22 -3.15 -16.63
CA SER A 33 6.58 -4.46 -16.74
C SER A 33 6.77 -5.20 -15.41
N GLY A 34 5.69 -5.72 -14.84
CA GLY A 34 5.71 -6.38 -13.54
C GLY A 34 4.42 -7.11 -13.23
N PRO A 35 4.13 -7.40 -11.95
CA PRO A 35 2.99 -8.21 -11.51
C PRO A 35 1.64 -7.75 -12.06
N HIS A 36 1.39 -6.44 -12.05
CA HIS A 36 0.09 -5.87 -12.35
C HIS A 36 0.06 -5.16 -13.71
N LYS A 37 -1.12 -5.16 -14.35
CA LYS A 37 -1.32 -4.47 -15.64
C LYS A 37 -1.18 -2.96 -15.48
N SER A 38 -0.67 -2.29 -16.51
CA SER A 38 -0.43 -0.83 -16.52
C SER A 38 -1.64 0.05 -16.20
N ARG A 39 -2.87 -0.41 -16.48
CA ARG A 39 -4.12 0.32 -16.18
C ARG A 39 -4.74 -0.05 -14.82
N GLU A 40 -4.20 -1.06 -14.14
CA GLU A 40 -4.68 -1.63 -12.88
C GLU A 40 -3.57 -1.57 -11.80
N CYS A 41 -2.60 -0.66 -11.96
CA CYS A 41 -1.50 -0.46 -11.04
C CYS A 41 -1.27 1.03 -10.75
N LEU A 42 -0.51 1.31 -9.70
CA LEU A 42 -0.02 2.61 -9.30
C LEU A 42 1.51 2.52 -9.12
N PRO A 43 2.29 3.24 -9.94
CA PRO A 43 3.74 3.29 -9.79
C PRO A 43 4.18 3.78 -8.39
N LEU A 44 5.24 3.20 -7.84
CA LEU A 44 5.79 3.60 -6.52
C LEU A 44 6.07 5.10 -6.42
N ILE A 45 6.55 5.71 -7.49
CA ILE A 45 6.76 7.17 -7.54
C ILE A 45 5.50 7.99 -7.26
N LEU A 46 4.33 7.55 -7.74
CA LEU A 46 3.07 8.25 -7.49
C LEU A 46 2.56 8.02 -6.06
N ILE A 47 2.88 6.87 -5.48
CA ILE A 47 2.55 6.55 -4.08
C ILE A 47 3.32 7.50 -3.15
N LEU A 48 4.64 7.58 -3.30
CA LEU A 48 5.49 8.38 -2.42
C LEU A 48 5.26 9.88 -2.58
N ARG A 49 5.12 10.35 -3.82
CA ARG A 49 4.97 11.78 -4.11
C ARG A 49 3.54 12.30 -3.96
N ASN A 50 2.57 11.66 -4.61
CA ASN A 50 1.21 12.21 -4.71
C ASN A 50 0.26 11.72 -3.61
N ARG A 51 0.52 10.57 -2.99
CA ARG A 51 -0.38 10.00 -1.95
C ARG A 51 0.16 10.22 -0.55
N LEU A 52 1.39 9.78 -0.29
CA LEU A 52 2.04 9.91 1.02
C LEU A 52 2.68 11.29 1.22
N LYS A 53 3.05 11.98 0.13
CA LYS A 53 3.71 13.29 0.15
C LYS A 53 5.05 13.27 0.91
N TYR A 54 5.77 12.16 0.88
CA TYR A 54 7.12 12.03 1.47
C TYR A 54 8.20 12.65 0.59
N ALA A 55 7.90 12.81 -0.70
CA ALA A 55 8.76 13.47 -1.65
C ALA A 55 7.95 14.51 -2.43
N LEU A 56 8.62 15.60 -2.83
CA LEU A 56 8.10 16.62 -3.73
C LEU A 56 8.57 16.36 -5.16
N THR A 57 9.81 15.92 -5.34
CA THR A 57 10.44 15.75 -6.67
C THR A 57 10.74 14.29 -7.04
N TYR A 58 11.00 14.03 -8.33
CA TYR A 58 11.44 12.71 -8.80
C TYR A 58 12.79 12.30 -8.19
N ARG A 59 13.70 13.27 -7.95
CA ARG A 59 15.05 12.99 -7.43
C ARG A 59 15.00 12.52 -5.98
N GLU A 60 14.16 13.13 -5.16
CA GLU A 60 13.92 12.70 -3.78
C GLU A 60 13.35 11.29 -3.71
N VAL A 61 12.40 10.94 -4.58
CA VAL A 61 11.86 9.57 -4.66
C VAL A 61 12.98 8.55 -4.94
N VAL A 62 13.90 8.87 -5.85
CA VAL A 62 15.05 8.00 -6.12
C VAL A 62 15.95 7.90 -4.88
N ALA A 63 16.21 9.00 -4.18
CA ALA A 63 17.01 8.98 -2.96
C ALA A 63 16.39 8.06 -1.89
N ILE A 64 15.08 8.17 -1.65
CA ILE A 64 14.35 7.32 -0.68
C ILE A 64 14.42 5.84 -1.08
N LEU A 65 14.23 5.53 -2.38
CA LEU A 65 14.28 4.15 -2.86
C LEU A 65 15.69 3.54 -2.79
N MET A 66 16.74 4.34 -2.98
CA MET A 66 18.13 3.87 -2.91
C MET A 66 18.57 3.54 -1.49
N GLN A 67 17.94 4.13 -0.48
CA GLN A 67 18.13 3.76 0.93
C GLN A 67 17.54 2.37 1.26
N ARG A 68 16.81 1.73 0.33
CA ARG A 68 16.24 0.37 0.49
C ARG A 68 15.23 0.23 1.65
N HIS A 69 14.65 1.35 2.10
CA HIS A 69 13.64 1.35 3.16
C HIS A 69 12.23 0.96 2.69
N ILE A 70 11.98 0.89 1.38
CA ILE A 70 10.64 0.59 0.86
C ILE A 70 10.59 -0.87 0.42
N MET A 71 9.69 -1.62 1.04
CA MET A 71 9.42 -3.01 0.67
C MET A 71 7.99 -3.13 0.15
N VAL A 72 7.83 -3.88 -0.93
CA VAL A 72 6.53 -4.25 -1.47
C VAL A 72 6.41 -5.76 -1.37
N ASP A 73 5.38 -6.24 -0.70
CA ASP A 73 5.18 -7.66 -0.40
C ASP A 73 6.42 -8.33 0.23
N GLY A 74 7.04 -7.70 1.24
CA GLY A 74 8.22 -8.23 1.95
C GLY A 74 9.52 -8.24 1.13
N LYS A 75 9.53 -7.70 -0.08
CA LYS A 75 10.75 -7.57 -0.91
C LYS A 75 11.11 -6.11 -1.10
N VAL A 76 12.37 -5.76 -0.84
CA VAL A 76 12.92 -4.43 -1.11
C VAL A 76 12.81 -4.12 -2.60
N ARG A 77 12.17 -2.99 -2.95
CA ARG A 77 12.06 -2.52 -4.34
C ARG A 77 12.72 -1.17 -4.49
N THR A 78 13.71 -1.09 -5.39
CA THR A 78 14.42 0.14 -5.73
C THR A 78 13.89 0.82 -7.01
N ASP A 79 13.06 0.12 -7.79
CA ASP A 79 12.49 0.67 -9.03
C ASP A 79 11.35 1.67 -8.74
N GLN A 80 11.59 2.93 -9.06
CA GLN A 80 10.60 4.02 -8.96
C GLN A 80 9.31 3.78 -9.76
N LYS A 81 9.38 3.00 -10.85
CA LYS A 81 8.25 2.72 -11.75
C LYS A 81 7.65 1.34 -11.50
N TYR A 82 8.00 0.69 -10.39
CA TYR A 82 7.44 -0.61 -10.04
C TYR A 82 5.90 -0.54 -9.97
N PRO A 83 5.18 -1.43 -10.68
CA PRO A 83 3.73 -1.41 -10.73
C PRO A 83 3.13 -2.08 -9.50
N ALA A 84 2.97 -1.35 -8.40
CA ALA A 84 2.22 -1.82 -7.24
C ALA A 84 0.71 -1.80 -7.55
N GLY A 85 -0.01 -2.88 -7.24
CA GLY A 85 -1.40 -3.04 -7.65
C GLY A 85 -2.35 -3.34 -6.51
N PHE A 86 -3.54 -3.82 -6.88
CA PHE A 86 -4.58 -4.20 -5.94
C PHE A 86 -4.10 -5.31 -5.00
N MET A 87 -4.37 -5.16 -3.70
CA MET A 87 -3.97 -6.08 -2.62
C MET A 87 -2.47 -6.14 -2.30
N ASP A 88 -1.61 -5.46 -3.05
CA ASP A 88 -0.21 -5.29 -2.64
C ASP A 88 -0.17 -4.43 -1.38
N TRP A 89 0.76 -4.76 -0.48
CA TRP A 89 1.02 -3.92 0.67
C TRP A 89 2.48 -3.49 0.73
N ASN A 90 2.68 -2.28 1.22
CA ASN A 90 3.97 -1.64 1.32
C ASN A 90 4.33 -1.49 2.80
N GLU A 91 5.50 -2.00 3.15
CA GLU A 91 6.17 -1.73 4.43
C GLU A 91 7.12 -0.54 4.21
N ASN A 92 7.03 0.47 5.07
CA ASN A 92 8.16 1.37 5.31
C ASN A 92 9.01 0.73 6.41
N TYR A 93 10.25 0.40 6.05
CA TYR A 93 11.13 -0.49 6.79
C TYR A 93 11.57 0.04 8.17
N LYS A 94 11.70 -0.92 9.09
CA LYS A 94 12.48 -0.96 10.35
C LYS A 94 13.97 -0.73 10.09
N PRO A 95 14.81 -0.10 10.91
CA PRO A 95 16.27 -0.17 10.71
C PRO A 95 16.78 -1.61 10.84
N LYS A 96 17.80 -2.03 10.08
CA LYS A 96 18.51 -3.30 10.36
C LYS A 96 19.35 -3.10 11.63
N PRO A 97 19.48 -4.09 12.52
CA PRO A 97 20.38 -3.99 13.68
C PRO A 97 21.85 -3.71 13.29
N TRP A 98 22.26 -4.08 12.07
CA TRP A 98 23.63 -3.99 11.57
C TRP A 98 23.95 -2.71 10.77
N ASP A 99 23.05 -1.72 10.69
CA ASP A 99 23.33 -0.45 9.99
C ASP A 99 24.30 0.48 10.75
N ASN A 100 24.78 0.08 11.95
CA ASN A 100 25.80 0.79 12.71
C ASN A 100 27.26 0.37 12.41
N GLU A 101 27.52 -0.67 11.61
CA GLU A 101 28.90 -1.19 11.43
C GLU A 101 29.46 -1.19 9.99
N MET A 102 28.71 -0.72 8.98
CA MET A 102 29.19 -0.75 7.58
C MET A 102 29.20 0.60 6.85
N VAL A 103 29.57 1.68 7.54
CA VAL A 103 29.96 2.95 6.90
C VAL A 103 31.48 3.15 7.05
N GLY A 104 32.26 2.27 6.43
CA GLY A 104 33.71 2.38 6.46
C GLY A 104 34.38 1.44 5.47
N SER A 105 34.19 1.64 4.16
CA SER A 105 35.08 0.96 3.18
C SER A 105 34.99 1.47 1.74
N LYS A 106 33.86 1.97 1.22
CA LYS A 106 33.68 2.00 -0.25
C LYS A 106 33.72 3.33 -1.01
N TYR A 107 33.96 4.48 -0.37
CA TYR A 107 34.23 5.74 -1.09
C TYR A 107 35.10 6.69 -0.24
N PRO A 108 36.39 6.89 -0.54
CA PRO A 108 37.29 7.66 0.34
C PRO A 108 37.18 9.19 0.17
N ASN A 109 36.33 9.73 -0.72
CA ASN A 109 36.29 11.17 -1.03
C ASN A 109 34.89 11.74 -1.30
N ARG A 110 33.98 11.59 -0.32
CA ARG A 110 32.85 12.52 -0.16
C ARG A 110 32.67 12.82 1.32
N GLN A 111 33.31 13.87 1.79
CA GLN A 111 32.87 14.52 3.02
C GLN A 111 31.48 15.11 2.78
N PRO A 112 30.46 14.83 3.61
CA PRO A 112 29.32 15.72 3.68
C PRO A 112 29.78 17.04 4.32
N LEU A 113 29.80 18.12 3.54
CA LEU A 113 30.02 19.47 4.05
C LEU A 113 28.99 19.78 5.16
N PRO A 114 29.43 20.27 6.34
CA PRO A 114 28.53 20.69 7.39
C PRO A 114 27.82 21.96 6.95
N LYS A 115 26.50 21.91 6.81
CA LYS A 115 25.67 23.12 6.72
C LYS A 115 24.92 23.30 8.03
N ASN A 116 25.70 23.81 8.98
CA ASN A 116 25.41 24.90 9.91
C ASN A 116 24.23 24.73 10.87
N LEU A 117 24.60 24.41 12.13
CA LEU A 117 24.40 25.13 13.40
C LEU A 117 23.27 26.19 13.53
N LEU A 118 22.85 26.86 12.46
CA LEU A 118 21.85 27.92 12.48
C LEU A 118 20.39 27.40 12.45
N VAL A 119 20.13 26.22 11.87
CA VAL A 119 18.78 25.62 11.84
C VAL A 119 18.44 24.96 13.19
N VAL A 120 19.46 24.54 13.94
CA VAL A 120 19.30 23.98 15.30
C VAL A 120 18.90 25.08 16.30
N ILE A 121 19.37 26.31 16.10
CA ILE A 121 19.07 27.45 16.99
C ILE A 121 17.66 28.02 16.72
N THR A 122 17.13 27.92 15.49
CA THR A 122 15.77 28.41 15.19
C THR A 122 14.65 27.44 15.56
N PHE A 123 14.93 26.13 15.62
CA PHE A 123 13.95 25.13 16.09
C PHE A 123 13.79 25.08 17.62
N LEU A 124 14.65 25.77 18.37
CA LEU A 124 14.58 25.90 19.82
C LEU A 124 13.60 26.99 20.31
N ILE A 125 13.02 27.80 19.43
CA ILE A 125 12.26 29.01 19.84
C ILE A 125 10.73 28.86 19.73
N THR A 126 10.18 27.82 19.09
CA THR A 126 8.71 27.72 18.92
C THR A 126 8.14 26.29 19.01
N ALA A 127 7.97 25.77 20.22
CA ALA A 127 6.90 24.81 20.63
C ALA A 127 7.11 24.36 22.10
N PRO A 128 6.05 24.02 22.86
CA PRO A 128 6.05 23.83 24.32
C PRO A 128 6.81 22.58 24.85
N ALA A 129 7.70 21.99 24.06
CA ALA A 129 8.52 20.83 24.44
C ALA A 129 9.68 21.20 25.39
N LEU A 130 10.04 22.48 25.49
CA LEU A 130 11.14 22.96 26.33
C LEU A 130 10.91 22.71 27.84
N VAL A 131 9.66 22.78 28.32
CA VAL A 131 9.34 22.57 29.73
C VAL A 131 9.55 21.10 30.13
N VAL A 132 9.17 20.16 29.26
CA VAL A 132 9.34 18.72 29.51
C VAL A 132 10.81 18.34 29.45
N VAL A 133 11.56 18.87 28.48
CA VAL A 133 12.99 18.58 28.34
C VAL A 133 13.81 19.16 29.50
N VAL A 134 13.54 20.40 29.91
CA VAL A 134 14.22 21.02 31.07
C VAL A 134 13.84 20.31 32.37
N ALA A 135 12.57 19.95 32.57
CA ALA A 135 12.13 19.19 33.75
C ALA A 135 12.82 17.82 33.82
N VAL A 136 12.87 17.07 32.71
CA VAL A 136 13.53 15.76 32.65
C VAL A 136 15.03 15.87 32.91
N ILE A 137 15.70 16.88 32.36
CA ILE A 137 17.14 17.14 32.58
C ILE A 137 17.41 17.50 34.05
N THR A 138 16.60 18.40 34.64
CA THR A 138 16.76 18.78 36.05
C THR A 138 16.46 17.62 37.01
N PHE A 139 15.48 16.77 36.69
CA PHE A 139 15.09 15.61 37.50
C PHE A 139 16.12 14.46 37.42
N THR A 140 16.74 14.25 36.25
CA THR A 140 17.84 13.28 36.10
C THR A 140 19.13 13.76 36.76
N PHE A 141 19.42 15.06 36.72
CA PHE A 141 20.56 15.64 37.45
C PHE A 141 20.41 15.48 38.97
N PHE A 142 19.19 15.62 39.50
CA PHE A 142 18.90 15.47 40.92
C PHE A 142 19.01 14.02 41.42
N LEU A 143 18.72 13.03 40.58
CA LEU A 143 18.81 11.60 40.93
C LEU A 143 20.22 11.00 40.76
N CYS A 144 21.09 11.58 39.92
CA CYS A 144 22.38 10.97 39.56
C CYS A 144 23.58 11.35 40.47
N GLY A 145 23.39 12.15 41.52
CA GLY A 145 24.39 12.31 42.59
C GLY A 145 25.82 12.64 42.13
N ASN A 146 25.98 13.61 41.22
CA ASN A 146 27.27 14.13 40.72
C ASN A 146 28.21 13.17 39.95
N ASP A 147 27.79 11.96 39.57
CA ASP A 147 28.58 11.15 38.64
C ASP A 147 28.34 11.58 37.18
N LEU A 148 29.30 12.32 36.64
CA LEU A 148 29.24 12.88 35.28
C LEU A 148 29.15 11.79 34.19
N HIS A 149 29.70 10.60 34.46
CA HIS A 149 29.72 9.49 33.50
C HIS A 149 28.33 8.86 33.30
N THR A 150 27.57 8.65 34.39
CA THR A 150 26.18 8.14 34.36
C THR A 150 25.23 9.17 33.77
N PHE A 151 25.44 10.46 34.02
CA PHE A 151 24.65 11.54 33.43
C PHE A 151 24.84 11.62 31.90
N VAL A 152 26.08 11.51 31.41
CA VAL A 152 26.37 11.50 29.96
C VAL A 152 25.77 10.26 29.30
N GLN A 153 25.79 9.09 29.94
CA GLN A 153 25.14 7.88 29.42
C GLN A 153 23.60 8.00 29.38
N LEU A 154 22.96 8.52 30.43
CA LEU A 154 21.50 8.75 30.47
C LEU A 154 21.06 9.81 29.46
N MET A 155 21.83 10.88 29.28
CA MET A 155 21.58 11.89 28.25
C MET A 155 21.75 11.31 26.84
N PHE A 156 22.74 10.45 26.62
CA PHE A 156 22.92 9.75 25.35
C PHE A 156 21.76 8.76 25.08
N GLN A 157 21.25 8.09 26.12
CA GLN A 157 20.09 7.21 26.06
C GLN A 157 18.80 7.99 25.76
N VAL A 158 18.53 9.11 26.45
CA VAL A 158 17.36 9.97 26.24
C VAL A 158 17.44 10.70 24.90
N LEU A 159 18.62 11.15 24.48
CA LEU A 159 18.84 11.68 23.13
C LEU A 159 18.66 10.58 22.09
N HIS A 160 19.18 9.37 22.29
CA HIS A 160 18.94 8.25 21.37
C HIS A 160 17.45 7.89 21.28
N GLU A 161 16.73 7.89 22.40
CA GLU A 161 15.28 7.63 22.44
C GLU A 161 14.42 8.79 21.87
N THR A 162 14.90 10.04 21.90
CA THR A 162 14.19 11.21 21.35
C THR A 162 14.62 11.61 19.94
N TRP A 163 15.84 11.26 19.50
CA TRP A 163 16.34 11.45 18.13
C TRP A 163 15.99 10.29 17.18
N TYR A 164 15.58 9.13 17.69
CA TYR A 164 15.07 8.03 16.86
C TYR A 164 13.56 8.11 16.58
N GLN A 165 12.99 9.32 16.57
CA GLN A 165 11.58 9.50 16.22
C GLN A 165 11.37 9.67 14.71
N PHE A 166 11.96 8.82 13.85
CA PHE A 166 11.54 8.69 12.45
C PHE A 166 12.03 7.37 11.81
N PRO A 167 11.21 6.55 11.12
CA PRO A 167 9.77 6.65 10.84
C PRO A 167 8.92 5.62 11.61
N ARG A 168 7.68 6.01 11.94
CA ARG A 168 6.61 5.11 12.42
C ARG A 168 6.47 3.91 11.46
N HIS A 169 6.50 2.69 11.98
CA HIS A 169 6.19 1.49 11.22
C HIS A 169 4.72 1.53 10.78
N GLU A 170 4.49 2.01 9.57
CA GLU A 170 3.15 2.13 8.99
C GLU A 170 3.06 1.22 7.77
N ASN A 171 2.18 0.23 7.88
CA ASN A 171 1.89 -0.73 6.83
C ASN A 171 0.69 -0.25 6.03
N PHE A 172 0.82 -0.23 4.71
CA PHE A 172 -0.24 0.23 3.82
C PHE A 172 -0.65 -0.85 2.84
N ARG A 173 -1.94 -1.15 2.72
CA ARG A 173 -2.51 -1.96 1.65
C ARG A 173 -3.13 -1.09 0.57
N LEU A 174 -2.87 -1.41 -0.68
CA LEU A 174 -3.48 -0.77 -1.84
C LEU A 174 -4.86 -1.36 -2.12
N LEU A 175 -5.89 -0.57 -1.84
CA LEU A 175 -7.29 -0.92 -2.09
C LEU A 175 -7.95 0.10 -3.01
N TYR A 176 -9.08 -0.29 -3.60
CA TYR A 176 -9.94 0.63 -4.33
C TYR A 176 -10.88 1.37 -3.38
N ASP A 177 -11.04 2.65 -3.64
CA ASP A 177 -12.10 3.50 -3.09
C ASP A 177 -13.38 3.35 -3.94
N THR A 178 -14.55 3.71 -3.41
CA THR A 178 -15.85 3.60 -4.10
C THR A 178 -15.96 4.46 -5.37
N LYS A 179 -15.06 5.44 -5.51
CA LYS A 179 -14.86 6.27 -6.70
C LYS A 179 -13.96 5.61 -7.76
N GLY A 180 -13.50 4.38 -7.54
CA GLY A 180 -12.64 3.63 -8.45
C GLY A 180 -11.18 4.09 -8.47
N ARG A 181 -10.71 4.71 -7.38
CA ARG A 181 -9.34 5.23 -7.22
C ARG A 181 -8.53 4.35 -6.29
N PHE A 182 -7.21 4.27 -6.48
CA PHE A 182 -6.33 3.64 -5.50
C PHE A 182 -6.20 4.52 -4.27
N ARG A 183 -6.42 3.91 -3.10
CA ARG A 183 -6.22 4.49 -1.78
C ARG A 183 -5.27 3.60 -0.99
N LEU A 184 -4.34 4.23 -0.28
CA LEU A 184 -3.52 3.57 0.73
C LEU A 184 -4.36 3.42 1.99
N HIS A 185 -4.61 2.19 2.39
CA HIS A 185 -5.30 1.86 3.63
C HIS A 185 -4.26 1.43 4.66
N SER A 186 -4.20 2.12 5.79
CA SER A 186 -3.34 1.70 6.90
C SER A 186 -3.86 0.38 7.47
N ILE A 187 -2.96 -0.59 7.64
CA ILE A 187 -3.25 -1.91 8.18
C ILE A 187 -2.44 -2.17 9.45
N LYS A 188 -2.86 -3.16 10.24
CA LYS A 188 -2.09 -3.67 11.39
C LYS A 188 -1.02 -4.64 10.92
N ASP A 189 0.01 -4.84 11.74
CA ASP A 189 1.17 -5.70 11.42
C ASP A 189 0.79 -7.17 11.22
N GLU A 190 -0.19 -7.69 11.97
CA GLU A 190 -0.71 -9.05 11.78
C GLU A 190 -1.34 -9.24 10.40
N GLU A 191 -2.01 -8.21 9.90
CA GLU A 191 -2.67 -8.24 8.60
C GLU A 191 -1.65 -8.09 7.46
N ALA A 192 -0.50 -7.46 7.72
CA ALA A 192 0.59 -7.29 6.76
C ALA A 192 1.30 -8.62 6.44
N LYS A 193 1.31 -9.58 7.37
CA LYS A 193 1.95 -10.90 7.17
C LYS A 193 1.31 -11.72 6.03
N PHE A 194 0.04 -11.48 5.74
CA PHE A 194 -0.69 -12.21 4.70
C PHE A 194 -1.23 -11.30 3.60
N LYS A 195 -1.47 -11.89 2.43
CA LYS A 195 -2.10 -11.25 1.28
C LYS A 195 -3.12 -12.19 0.65
N LEU A 196 -4.23 -11.63 0.18
CA LEU A 196 -5.15 -12.38 -0.66
C LEU A 196 -4.69 -12.29 -2.11
N CYS A 197 -4.67 -13.42 -2.80
CA CYS A 197 -4.36 -13.53 -4.22
C CYS A 197 -5.46 -14.33 -4.93
N LYS A 198 -6.14 -13.73 -5.91
CA LYS A 198 -7.09 -14.43 -6.78
C LYS A 198 -6.36 -15.37 -7.73
N VAL A 199 -6.86 -16.60 -7.86
CA VAL A 199 -6.40 -17.59 -8.83
C VAL A 199 -6.94 -17.24 -10.20
N ARG A 200 -6.04 -17.08 -11.17
CA ARG A 200 -6.38 -16.80 -12.56
C ARG A 200 -6.57 -18.07 -13.37
N SER A 201 -5.69 -19.05 -13.18
CA SER A 201 -5.74 -20.34 -13.87
C SER A 201 -5.07 -21.42 -13.02
N VAL A 202 -5.60 -22.63 -13.14
CA VAL A 202 -5.00 -23.87 -12.61
C VAL A 202 -4.54 -24.67 -13.82
N GLN A 203 -3.27 -25.10 -13.82
CA GLN A 203 -2.65 -25.79 -14.95
C GLN A 203 -1.75 -26.91 -14.44
N PHE A 204 -1.51 -27.91 -15.28
CA PHE A 204 -0.53 -28.95 -15.02
C PHE A 204 0.75 -28.65 -15.79
N GLY A 205 1.88 -28.75 -15.11
CA GLY A 205 3.21 -28.58 -15.68
C GLY A 205 3.77 -29.86 -16.25
N GLN A 206 5.04 -29.80 -16.63
CA GLN A 206 5.80 -31.00 -16.96
C GLN A 206 5.78 -31.97 -15.77
N LYS A 207 5.74 -33.28 -16.06
CA LYS A 207 5.60 -34.35 -15.06
C LYS A 207 4.28 -34.33 -14.27
N GLY A 208 3.23 -33.71 -14.82
CA GLY A 208 1.91 -33.69 -14.20
C GLY A 208 1.83 -32.89 -12.90
N ILE A 209 2.78 -31.98 -12.65
CA ILE A 209 2.82 -31.18 -11.42
C ILE A 209 1.75 -30.08 -11.50
N PRO A 210 0.73 -30.05 -10.62
CA PRO A 210 -0.26 -28.98 -10.62
C PRO A 210 0.36 -27.68 -10.13
N TYR A 211 0.04 -26.58 -10.80
CA TYR A 211 0.38 -25.22 -10.38
C TYR A 211 -0.76 -24.26 -10.66
N ILE A 212 -0.83 -23.21 -9.84
CA ILE A 212 -1.75 -22.10 -10.02
C ILE A 212 -1.00 -20.84 -10.39
N ASN A 213 -1.64 -20.01 -11.21
CA ASN A 213 -1.20 -18.65 -11.48
C ASN A 213 -2.12 -17.67 -10.78
N THR A 214 -1.55 -16.76 -10.02
CA THR A 214 -2.31 -15.73 -9.28
C THR A 214 -2.45 -14.43 -10.08
N TYR A 215 -3.31 -13.54 -9.58
CA TYR A 215 -3.54 -12.21 -10.14
C TYR A 215 -2.28 -11.33 -10.15
N ASP A 216 -1.43 -11.46 -9.14
CA ASP A 216 -0.13 -10.78 -9.02
C ASP A 216 1.01 -11.51 -9.77
N GLY A 217 0.69 -12.50 -10.60
CA GLY A 217 1.66 -13.19 -11.44
C GLY A 217 2.62 -14.11 -10.69
N ARG A 218 2.28 -14.52 -9.46
CA ARG A 218 2.99 -15.59 -8.76
C ARG A 218 2.50 -16.95 -9.28
N THR A 219 3.41 -17.91 -9.28
CA THR A 219 3.10 -19.30 -9.59
C THR A 219 3.37 -20.14 -8.35
N ILE A 220 2.34 -20.81 -7.84
CA ILE A 220 2.43 -21.68 -6.66
C ILE A 220 2.22 -23.12 -7.13
N ARG A 221 3.17 -23.99 -6.76
CA ARG A 221 3.14 -25.42 -7.10
C ARG A 221 2.46 -26.21 -5.99
N TYR A 222 1.89 -27.36 -6.34
CA TYR A 222 1.18 -28.24 -5.41
C TYR A 222 0.08 -27.52 -4.62
N PRO A 223 -0.86 -26.83 -5.29
CA PRO A 223 -2.05 -26.31 -4.63
C PRO A 223 -2.95 -27.46 -4.16
N ASP A 224 -3.81 -27.19 -3.18
CA ASP A 224 -4.89 -28.10 -2.81
C ASP A 224 -5.80 -28.35 -4.03
N PRO A 225 -6.13 -29.61 -4.37
CA PRO A 225 -7.03 -29.95 -5.48
C PRO A 225 -8.40 -29.29 -5.44
N LEU A 226 -8.86 -28.84 -4.26
CA LEU A 226 -10.13 -28.13 -4.09
C LEU A 226 -10.12 -26.70 -4.66
N ILE A 227 -8.93 -26.13 -4.91
CA ILE A 227 -8.76 -24.77 -5.42
C ILE A 227 -9.02 -24.74 -6.93
N LYS A 228 -9.97 -23.90 -7.36
CA LYS A 228 -10.34 -23.70 -8.76
C LYS A 228 -9.99 -22.29 -9.23
N ALA A 229 -10.16 -22.06 -10.54
CA ALA A 229 -10.01 -20.73 -11.10
C ALA A 229 -11.06 -19.77 -10.52
N ASN A 230 -10.68 -18.50 -10.33
CA ASN A 230 -11.44 -17.43 -9.69
C ASN A 230 -11.61 -17.48 -8.18
N ASP A 231 -11.19 -18.57 -7.53
CA ASP A 231 -11.06 -18.63 -6.08
C ASP A 231 -9.98 -17.66 -5.59
N THR A 232 -10.00 -17.35 -4.30
CA THR A 232 -9.00 -16.45 -3.69
C THR A 232 -8.27 -17.16 -2.57
N ILE A 233 -6.95 -17.05 -2.60
CA ILE A 233 -6.07 -17.73 -1.65
C ILE A 233 -5.47 -16.71 -0.70
N LYS A 234 -5.36 -17.08 0.57
CA LYS A 234 -4.57 -16.38 1.58
C LYS A 234 -3.14 -16.91 1.56
N LEU A 235 -2.23 -16.08 1.09
CA LEU A 235 -0.81 -16.36 1.00
C LEU A 235 -0.07 -15.72 2.18
N ASP A 236 0.80 -16.51 2.80
CA ASP A 236 1.81 -16.00 3.73
C ASP A 236 2.99 -15.42 2.95
N LEU A 237 3.42 -14.21 3.27
CA LEU A 237 4.43 -13.52 2.45
C LEU A 237 5.85 -14.03 2.68
N GLU A 238 6.16 -14.46 3.90
CA GLU A 238 7.49 -14.96 4.24
C GLU A 238 7.72 -16.32 3.59
N SER A 239 6.82 -17.27 3.84
CA SER A 239 6.95 -18.62 3.31
C SER A 239 6.48 -18.79 1.86
N ASN A 240 5.70 -17.83 1.33
CA ASN A 240 5.01 -17.93 0.03
C ASN A 240 4.11 -19.18 -0.10
N LYS A 241 3.67 -19.75 1.04
CA LYS A 241 2.76 -20.89 1.10
C LYS A 241 1.32 -20.43 1.28
N ILE A 242 0.40 -21.33 0.93
CA ILE A 242 -1.04 -21.14 1.07
C ILE A 242 -1.43 -21.47 2.51
N ILE A 243 -2.08 -20.54 3.21
CA ILE A 243 -2.63 -20.78 4.56
C ILE A 243 -4.05 -21.32 4.45
N ASP A 244 -4.92 -20.59 3.75
CA ASP A 244 -6.34 -20.91 3.58
C ASP A 244 -6.79 -20.39 2.22
N PHE A 245 -7.93 -20.86 1.72
CA PHE A 245 -8.55 -20.38 0.49
C PHE A 245 -10.05 -20.15 0.67
N ILE A 246 -10.60 -19.34 -0.23
CA ILE A 246 -12.02 -19.01 -0.31
C ILE A 246 -12.51 -19.45 -1.68
N LYS A 247 -13.52 -20.33 -1.67
CA LYS A 247 -14.21 -20.75 -2.89
C LYS A 247 -15.05 -19.62 -3.45
N PHE A 248 -15.10 -19.52 -4.77
CA PHE A 248 -15.93 -18.58 -5.49
C PHE A 248 -17.37 -19.09 -5.57
N ASP A 249 -18.11 -18.91 -4.48
CA ASP A 249 -19.50 -19.36 -4.35
C ASP A 249 -20.45 -18.20 -3.96
N VAL A 250 -21.74 -18.41 -4.21
CA VAL A 250 -22.81 -17.51 -3.82
C VAL A 250 -22.81 -17.32 -2.29
N GLY A 251 -23.04 -16.10 -1.83
CA GLY A 251 -23.05 -15.77 -0.41
C GLY A 251 -21.71 -15.29 0.16
N ASN A 252 -20.63 -15.33 -0.61
CA ASN A 252 -19.34 -14.77 -0.18
C ASN A 252 -19.19 -13.28 -0.51
N VAL A 253 -18.42 -12.55 0.31
CA VAL A 253 -18.11 -11.13 0.09
C VAL A 253 -17.10 -10.96 -1.02
N VAL A 254 -17.41 -10.07 -1.94
CA VAL A 254 -16.56 -9.68 -3.06
C VAL A 254 -16.32 -8.18 -3.11
N MET A 255 -15.14 -7.80 -3.59
CA MET A 255 -14.81 -6.46 -4.03
C MET A 255 -14.71 -6.42 -5.55
N VAL A 256 -15.24 -5.37 -6.16
CA VAL A 256 -15.13 -5.15 -7.60
C VAL A 256 -13.83 -4.40 -7.92
N THR A 257 -12.99 -4.96 -8.79
CA THR A 257 -11.69 -4.39 -9.19
C THR A 257 -11.76 -3.56 -10.48
N GLY A 258 -12.80 -3.75 -11.30
CA GLY A 258 -12.92 -3.16 -12.64
C GLY A 258 -14.32 -2.67 -13.00
N GLY A 259 -14.43 -1.87 -14.08
CA GLY A 259 -15.70 -1.35 -14.58
C GLY A 259 -16.26 -0.15 -13.80
N ARG A 260 -17.55 0.14 -13.98
CA ARG A 260 -18.26 1.30 -13.39
C ARG A 260 -18.43 1.19 -11.87
N ASN A 261 -18.48 -0.04 -11.36
CA ASN A 261 -18.71 -0.36 -9.94
C ASN A 261 -17.41 -0.70 -9.20
N ARG A 262 -16.25 -0.31 -9.75
CA ARG A 262 -14.95 -0.52 -9.11
C ARG A 262 -14.91 0.08 -7.71
N GLY A 263 -14.43 -0.70 -6.75
CA GLY A 263 -14.34 -0.34 -5.33
C GLY A 263 -15.63 -0.55 -4.55
N CYS A 264 -16.70 -1.04 -5.19
CA CYS A 264 -17.88 -1.51 -4.47
C CYS A 264 -17.59 -2.86 -3.81
N VAL A 265 -18.20 -3.08 -2.64
CA VAL A 265 -18.09 -4.32 -1.86
C VAL A 265 -19.48 -4.81 -1.51
N GLY A 266 -19.76 -6.06 -1.84
CA GLY A 266 -21.05 -6.68 -1.56
C GLY A 266 -20.96 -8.20 -1.56
N VAL A 267 -22.11 -8.84 -1.34
CA VAL A 267 -22.26 -10.29 -1.33
C VAL A 267 -22.74 -10.77 -2.70
N ILE A 268 -22.19 -11.88 -3.19
CA ILE A 268 -22.68 -12.51 -4.43
C ILE A 268 -24.09 -13.06 -4.18
N LYS A 269 -25.07 -12.64 -4.99
CA LYS A 269 -26.44 -13.17 -4.98
C LYS A 269 -26.67 -14.28 -5.98
N SER A 270 -26.29 -14.04 -7.22
CA SER A 270 -26.54 -14.98 -8.31
C SER A 270 -25.42 -14.94 -9.34
N TRP A 271 -25.22 -16.09 -9.96
CA TRP A 271 -24.23 -16.32 -10.98
C TRP A 271 -24.94 -16.76 -12.26
N GLU A 272 -24.93 -15.89 -13.26
CA GLU A 272 -25.48 -16.16 -14.58
C GLU A 272 -24.37 -16.66 -15.50
N LYS A 273 -24.52 -17.92 -15.93
CA LYS A 273 -23.60 -18.57 -16.85
C LYS A 273 -24.17 -18.49 -18.26
N HIS A 274 -23.39 -17.92 -19.17
CA HIS A 274 -23.72 -17.87 -20.58
C HIS A 274 -22.65 -18.65 -21.35
N LYS A 275 -23.07 -19.67 -22.11
CA LYS A 275 -22.14 -20.47 -22.91
C LYS A 275 -21.52 -19.60 -24.00
N GLY A 276 -20.19 -19.55 -24.05
CA GLY A 276 -19.44 -18.82 -25.08
C GLY A 276 -19.36 -17.30 -24.91
N SER A 277 -19.99 -16.73 -23.87
CA SER A 277 -19.87 -15.31 -23.56
C SER A 277 -19.46 -15.08 -22.10
N PHE A 278 -19.36 -13.81 -21.70
CA PHE A 278 -18.90 -13.46 -20.36
C PHE A 278 -19.97 -13.78 -19.32
N GLU A 279 -19.57 -14.47 -18.26
CA GLU A 279 -20.43 -14.72 -17.11
C GLU A 279 -20.69 -13.44 -16.32
N THR A 280 -21.95 -13.26 -15.93
CA THR A 280 -22.45 -12.09 -15.21
C THR A 280 -22.73 -12.46 -13.77
N ILE A 281 -22.32 -11.58 -12.86
CA ILE A 281 -22.41 -11.79 -11.42
C ILE A 281 -23.20 -10.65 -10.82
N HIS A 282 -24.29 -11.01 -10.17
CA HIS A 282 -25.13 -10.08 -9.42
C HIS A 282 -24.63 -10.01 -7.99
N VAL A 283 -24.29 -8.81 -7.57
CA VAL A 283 -23.75 -8.50 -6.25
C VAL A 283 -24.74 -7.58 -5.55
N GLN A 284 -24.98 -7.81 -4.26
CA GLN A 284 -25.75 -6.90 -3.42
C GLN A 284 -24.86 -6.28 -2.34
N ASP A 285 -24.88 -4.96 -2.25
CA ASP A 285 -24.19 -4.22 -1.18
C ASP A 285 -24.92 -4.37 0.17
N ALA A 286 -24.26 -3.98 1.25
CA ALA A 286 -24.84 -4.03 2.60
C ALA A 286 -26.09 -3.16 2.78
N THR A 287 -26.27 -2.11 1.95
CA THR A 287 -27.47 -1.26 1.94
C THR A 287 -28.61 -1.82 1.10
N GLY A 288 -28.42 -2.99 0.47
CA GLY A 288 -29.43 -3.65 -0.33
C GLY A 288 -29.42 -3.30 -1.82
N HIS A 289 -28.61 -2.32 -2.26
CA HIS A 289 -28.46 -2.02 -3.68
C HIS A 289 -27.82 -3.19 -4.44
N GLY A 290 -28.48 -3.63 -5.51
CA GLY A 290 -27.98 -4.67 -6.41
C GLY A 290 -27.31 -4.08 -7.63
N PHE A 291 -26.20 -4.67 -8.06
CA PHE A 291 -25.59 -4.37 -9.36
C PHE A 291 -24.95 -5.60 -9.98
N ALA A 292 -24.75 -5.56 -11.29
CA ALA A 292 -24.12 -6.63 -12.05
C ALA A 292 -22.70 -6.27 -12.49
N THR A 293 -21.80 -7.25 -12.49
CA THR A 293 -20.44 -7.13 -13.04
C THR A 293 -20.01 -8.41 -13.75
N ARG A 294 -19.03 -8.31 -14.64
CA ARG A 294 -18.40 -9.49 -15.25
C ARG A 294 -17.55 -10.24 -14.22
N LEU A 295 -17.51 -11.57 -14.30
CA LEU A 295 -16.67 -12.45 -13.46
C LEU A 295 -15.20 -11.97 -13.33
N SER A 296 -14.62 -11.47 -14.42
CA SER A 296 -13.23 -11.01 -14.44
C SER A 296 -12.95 -9.84 -13.48
N ASN A 297 -13.96 -9.01 -13.20
CA ASN A 297 -13.85 -7.84 -12.34
C ASN A 297 -14.19 -8.13 -10.88
N VAL A 298 -14.61 -9.36 -10.55
CA VAL A 298 -15.01 -9.75 -9.20
C VAL A 298 -13.81 -10.36 -8.47
N TYR A 299 -13.61 -9.97 -7.21
CA TYR A 299 -12.53 -10.46 -6.37
C TYR A 299 -13.08 -10.84 -4.99
N THR A 300 -13.01 -12.12 -4.62
CA THR A 300 -13.49 -12.58 -3.32
C THR A 300 -12.55 -12.14 -2.19
N ILE A 301 -13.12 -11.56 -1.14
CA ILE A 301 -12.35 -11.00 -0.02
C ILE A 301 -12.69 -11.66 1.32
N GLY A 302 -13.75 -12.46 1.38
CA GLY A 302 -14.25 -13.03 2.63
C GLY A 302 -15.22 -14.19 2.41
N LYS A 303 -15.39 -14.99 3.47
CA LYS A 303 -16.39 -16.07 3.56
C LYS A 303 -17.67 -15.50 4.19
N GLY A 304 -18.83 -15.77 3.61
CA GLY A 304 -20.11 -15.25 4.09
C GLY A 304 -20.16 -13.72 4.04
N THR A 305 -20.49 -13.06 5.17
CA THR A 305 -20.54 -11.59 5.31
C THR A 305 -19.25 -10.98 5.88
N LYS A 306 -18.29 -11.80 6.33
CA LYS A 306 -17.07 -11.33 7.00
C LYS A 306 -15.90 -11.26 6.01
N SER A 307 -15.35 -10.06 5.83
CA SER A 307 -14.11 -9.86 5.07
C SER A 307 -12.89 -10.33 5.88
N TRP A 308 -11.92 -10.95 5.20
CA TRP A 308 -10.61 -11.28 5.79
C TRP A 308 -9.65 -10.10 5.83
N VAL A 309 -10.02 -9.02 5.15
CA VAL A 309 -9.21 -7.81 4.96
C VAL A 309 -9.96 -6.61 5.51
N SER A 310 -9.22 -5.69 6.10
CA SER A 310 -9.71 -4.38 6.51
C SER A 310 -10.12 -3.55 5.28
N LEU A 311 -11.31 -2.96 5.35
CA LEU A 311 -11.89 -2.18 4.25
C LEU A 311 -11.63 -0.68 4.43
N PRO A 312 -11.48 0.07 3.33
CA PRO A 312 -11.32 1.52 3.40
C PRO A 312 -12.60 2.21 3.93
N LYS A 313 -12.48 3.49 4.31
CA LYS A 313 -13.59 4.29 4.82
C LYS A 313 -14.80 4.19 3.88
N GLY A 314 -15.97 3.90 4.44
CA GLY A 314 -17.21 3.68 3.67
C GLY A 314 -17.47 2.22 3.30
N LYS A 315 -16.60 1.27 3.68
CA LYS A 315 -16.79 -0.18 3.53
C LYS A 315 -17.19 -0.65 2.12
N GLY A 316 -16.84 0.13 1.09
CA GLY A 316 -17.20 -0.17 -0.29
C GLY A 316 -18.65 0.17 -0.68
N ILE A 317 -19.40 0.91 0.13
CA ILE A 317 -20.75 1.35 -0.22
C ILE A 317 -20.67 2.60 -1.08
N LYS A 318 -21.18 2.51 -2.31
CA LYS A 318 -21.20 3.63 -3.24
C LYS A 318 -22.51 4.40 -3.11
N LEU A 319 -22.43 5.53 -2.41
CA LEU A 319 -23.54 6.46 -2.23
C LEU A 319 -23.97 7.10 -3.55
N THR A 320 -25.24 7.48 -3.64
CA THR A 320 -25.75 8.28 -4.76
C THR A 320 -25.17 9.70 -4.74
N ILE A 321 -25.27 10.42 -5.86
CA ILE A 321 -24.76 11.80 -5.96
C ILE A 321 -25.45 12.72 -4.94
N LEU A 322 -26.76 12.53 -4.74
CA LEU A 322 -27.56 13.28 -3.77
C LEU A 322 -27.14 12.99 -2.33
N GLU A 323 -26.91 11.72 -1.99
CA GLU A 323 -26.40 11.32 -0.67
C GLU A 323 -24.99 11.85 -0.41
N GLU A 324 -24.09 11.80 -1.40
CA GLU A 324 -22.78 12.41 -1.29
C GLU A 324 -22.86 13.92 -1.07
N ALA A 325 -23.77 14.61 -1.76
CA ALA A 325 -23.97 16.06 -1.63
C ALA A 325 -24.48 16.41 -0.22
N LYS A 326 -25.53 15.73 0.26
CA LYS A 326 -26.06 15.89 1.63
C LYS A 326 -24.98 15.63 2.68
N LYS A 327 -24.19 14.55 2.51
CA LYS A 327 -23.09 14.23 3.42
C LYS A 327 -22.01 15.31 3.44
N ARG A 328 -21.69 15.93 2.30
CA ARG A 328 -20.71 17.04 2.24
C ARG A 328 -21.23 18.30 2.90
N LEU A 329 -22.51 18.64 2.70
CA LEU A 329 -23.15 19.79 3.36
C LEU A 329 -23.14 19.61 4.88
N ALA A 330 -23.58 18.45 5.36
CA ALA A 330 -23.56 18.13 6.79
C ALA A 330 -22.16 18.22 7.41
N VAL A 331 -21.12 17.76 6.70
CA VAL A 331 -19.72 17.87 7.17
C VAL A 331 -19.25 19.33 7.20
N ARG A 332 -19.68 20.15 6.24
CA ARG A 332 -19.34 21.59 6.20
C ARG A 332 -20.05 22.36 7.30
N GLU A 333 -21.31 22.03 7.60
CA GLU A 333 -22.09 22.63 8.68
C GLU A 333 -21.57 22.21 10.06
N ALA A 334 -21.06 20.99 10.20
CA ALA A 334 -20.50 20.47 11.46
C ALA A 334 -19.05 20.90 11.73
N ALA A 335 -18.34 21.50 10.75
CA ALA A 335 -16.99 21.98 10.97
C ALA A 335 -17.05 23.33 11.71
N PRO A 336 -16.46 23.45 12.93
CA PRO A 336 -16.37 24.74 13.59
C PRO A 336 -15.55 25.70 12.72
N ALA A 337 -16.03 26.95 12.62
CA ALA A 337 -15.50 28.00 11.75
C ALA A 337 -14.02 28.30 12.03
#